data_AF-A0A4S8X7U7-F1
#
_entry.id   AF-A0A4S8X7U7-F1
#
_cell.length_a   1.000
_cell.length_b   1.000
_cell.length_c   1.000
_cell.angle_alpha   90.00
_cell.angle_beta   90.00
_cell.angle_gamma   90.00
#
_symmetry.space_group_name_H-M   'P 1'
#
loop_
_entity.id
_entity.type
_entity.pdbx_description
1 polymer ?
#
loop_
_entity_poly.entity_id
_entity_poly.type
_entity_poly.pdbx_seq_one_letter_code
_entity_poly.pdbx_strand_id
1 'polypeptide(L)'
;MSGLEVAGLVLAVMPLFISAFEHYEEELRGFRRFFRYEQEVCRCRSRLLVQYATLSQTLEYLLTELNDKDELDGMITRGYGKLWEDSDMSDKLQQQLGTAYESFCIVLARIFGDMEQLATVLDIERKERV
;
A
#
# COMPACT_ATOMS: atom_id res chain seq x y z
N MET A 1 0.18 15.95 4.24
CA MET A 1 -0.07 14.64 4.84
C MET A 1 1.14 14.28 5.65
N SER A 2 0.96 13.87 6.91
CA SER A 2 2.06 13.31 7.70
C SER A 2 2.49 11.97 7.08
N GLY A 3 3.72 11.50 7.36
CA GLY A 3 4.14 10.18 6.89
C GLY A 3 3.25 9.07 7.40
N LEU A 4 2.71 9.21 8.62
CA LEU A 4 1.81 8.26 9.24
C LEU A 4 0.45 8.18 8.52
N GLU A 5 -0.15 9.31 8.15
CA GLU A 5 -1.39 9.35 7.38
C GLU A 5 -1.25 8.64 6.02
N VAL A 6 -0.12 8.87 5.33
CA VAL A 6 0.19 8.21 4.05
C VAL A 6 0.35 6.70 4.26
N ALA A 7 0.96 6.26 5.36
CA ALA A 7 1.12 4.85 5.70
C ALA A 7 -0.23 4.14 5.80
N GLY A 8 -1.18 4.73 6.53
CA GLY A 8 -2.54 4.23 6.63
C GLY A 8 -3.19 4.12 5.25
N LEU A 9 -3.19 5.22 4.49
CA LEU A 9 -3.83 5.24 3.18
C LEU A 9 -3.27 4.19 2.22
N VAL A 10 -1.95 4.00 2.20
CA VAL A 10 -1.30 2.94 1.43
C VAL A 10 -1.78 1.55 1.88
N LEU A 11 -1.83 1.28 3.19
CA LEU A 11 -2.34 0.02 3.73
C LEU A 11 -3.80 -0.25 3.33
N ALA A 12 -4.66 0.77 3.34
CA ALA A 12 -6.07 0.62 2.99
C ALA A 12 -6.28 0.33 1.49
N VAL A 13 -5.51 1.00 0.63
CA VAL A 13 -5.75 1.00 -0.82
C VAL A 13 -4.97 -0.10 -1.54
N MET A 14 -3.79 -0.50 -1.06
CA MET A 14 -2.94 -1.48 -1.73
C MET A 14 -3.60 -2.86 -1.94
N PRO A 15 -4.41 -3.40 -0.99
CA PRO A 15 -5.20 -4.62 -1.22
C PRO A 15 -6.16 -4.53 -2.41
N LEU A 16 -6.73 -3.34 -2.68
CA LEU A 16 -7.63 -3.13 -3.82
C LEU A 16 -6.89 -3.27 -5.15
N PHE A 17 -5.67 -2.72 -5.25
CA PHE A 17 -4.84 -2.89 -6.42
C PHE A 17 -4.43 -4.36 -6.61
N ILE A 18 -4.02 -5.04 -5.53
CA ILE A 18 -3.66 -6.46 -5.58
C ILE A 18 -4.84 -7.29 -6.14
N SER A 19 -6.06 -7.05 -5.64
CA SER A 19 -7.27 -7.71 -6.13
C SER A 19 -7.59 -7.38 -7.59
N ALA A 20 -7.40 -6.12 -8.01
CA ALA A 20 -7.57 -5.73 -9.41
C ALA A 20 -6.59 -6.47 -10.33
N PHE A 21 -5.30 -6.52 -9.97
CA PHE A 21 -4.29 -7.26 -10.74
C PHE A 21 -4.54 -8.76 -10.77
N GLU A 22 -5.05 -9.34 -9.67
CA GLU A 22 -5.47 -10.75 -9.64
C GLU A 22 -6.59 -11.01 -10.64
N HIS A 23 -7.60 -10.15 -10.70
CA HIS A 23 -8.69 -10.29 -11.67
C HIS A 23 -8.21 -10.13 -13.13
N TYR A 24 -7.33 -9.16 -13.40
CA TYR A 24 -6.72 -9.02 -14.72
C TYR A 24 -5.92 -10.27 -15.14
N GLU A 25 -5.20 -10.90 -14.22
CA GLU A 25 -4.48 -12.15 -14.51
C GLU A 25 -5.46 -13.27 -14.89
N GLU A 26 -6.56 -13.42 -14.15
CA GLU A 26 -7.59 -14.42 -14.43
C GLU A 26 -8.25 -14.23 -15.81
N GLU A 27 -8.52 -12.99 -16.21
CA GLU A 27 -9.11 -12.70 -17.52
C GLU A 27 -8.13 -12.96 -18.68
N LEU A 28 -6.83 -12.74 -18.46
CA LEU A 28 -5.80 -12.97 -19.47
C LEU A 28 -5.43 -14.47 -19.61
N ARG A 29 -5.62 -15.26 -18.54
CA ARG A 29 -5.38 -16.70 -18.52
C ARG A 29 -6.24 -17.41 -19.56
N GLY A 30 -5.61 -17.83 -20.65
CA GLY A 30 -6.24 -18.59 -21.74
C GLY A 30 -6.05 -17.95 -23.12
N PHE A 31 -5.69 -16.66 -23.18
CA PHE A 31 -5.40 -16.01 -24.44
C PHE A 31 -3.90 -16.03 -24.76
N ARG A 32 -3.45 -17.02 -25.55
CA ARG A 32 -2.04 -17.18 -25.97
C ARG A 32 -1.37 -15.90 -26.50
N ARG A 33 -2.14 -14.98 -27.10
CA ARG A 33 -1.64 -13.70 -27.62
C ARG A 33 -1.21 -12.72 -26.51
N PHE A 34 -1.69 -12.90 -25.28
CA PHE A 34 -1.46 -11.98 -24.17
C PHE A 34 -0.50 -12.53 -23.11
N PHE A 35 0.18 -13.64 -23.36
CA PHE A 35 1.08 -14.28 -22.39
C PHE A 35 2.15 -13.33 -21.81
N ARG A 36 2.70 -12.42 -22.63
CA ARG A 36 3.66 -11.40 -22.14
C ARG A 36 2.98 -10.41 -21.18
N TYR A 37 1.74 -10.02 -21.44
CA TYR A 37 0.97 -9.12 -20.57
C TYR A 37 0.60 -9.81 -19.25
N GLU A 38 0.18 -11.08 -19.31
CA GLU A 38 -0.07 -11.91 -18.12
C GLU A 38 1.16 -11.97 -17.21
N GLN A 39 2.36 -12.15 -17.78
CA GLN A 39 3.61 -12.16 -17.02
C GLN A 39 3.90 -10.82 -16.32
N GLU A 40 3.70 -9.70 -17.01
CA GLU A 40 3.94 -8.38 -16.41
C GLU A 40 2.89 -8.05 -15.33
N VAL A 41 1.62 -8.41 -15.54
CA VAL A 41 0.54 -8.31 -14.54
C VAL A 41 0.88 -9.11 -13.29
N CYS A 42 1.29 -10.37 -13.45
CA CYS A 42 1.70 -11.23 -12.34
C CYS A 42 2.91 -10.63 -11.60
N ARG A 43 3.90 -10.10 -12.33
CA ARG A 43 5.07 -9.44 -11.74
C ARG A 43 4.69 -8.18 -10.94
N CYS A 44 3.76 -7.36 -11.44
CA CYS A 44 3.24 -6.21 -10.70
C CYS A 44 2.51 -6.65 -9.43
N ARG A 45 1.62 -7.65 -9.52
CA ARG A 45 0.92 -8.20 -8.35
C ARG A 45 1.89 -8.70 -7.28
N SER A 46 2.89 -9.49 -7.66
CA SER A 46 3.89 -10.00 -6.72
C SER A 46 4.69 -8.88 -6.05
N ARG A 47 5.05 -7.81 -6.78
CA ARG A 47 5.74 -6.66 -6.21
C ARG A 47 4.86 -5.92 -5.19
N LEU A 48 3.59 -5.70 -5.51
CA LEU A 48 2.64 -5.06 -4.60
C LEU A 48 2.41 -5.90 -3.34
N LEU A 49 2.28 -7.23 -3.47
CA LEU A 49 2.16 -8.14 -2.33
C LEU A 49 3.37 -8.06 -1.40
N VAL A 50 4.60 -8.06 -1.96
CA VAL A 50 5.82 -7.93 -1.16
C VAL A 50 5.89 -6.57 -0.47
N GLN A 51 5.56 -5.48 -1.18
CA GLN A 51 5.54 -4.13 -0.60
C GLN A 51 4.50 -4.03 0.52
N TYR A 52 3.31 -4.55 0.31
CA TYR A 52 2.24 -4.58 1.31
C TYR A 52 2.68 -5.34 2.56
N ALA A 53 3.15 -6.58 2.40
CA ALA A 53 3.59 -7.41 3.52
C ALA A 53 4.74 -6.75 4.30
N THR A 54 5.73 -6.18 3.58
CA THR A 54 6.87 -5.49 4.20
C THR A 54 6.40 -4.28 4.98
N LEU A 55 5.50 -3.47 4.41
CA LEU A 55 4.98 -2.27 5.05
C LEU A 55 4.16 -2.62 6.30
N SER A 56 3.23 -3.57 6.19
CA SER A 56 2.39 -4.01 7.31
C SER A 56 3.23 -4.54 8.46
N GLN A 57 4.21 -5.41 8.19
CA GLN A 57 5.10 -5.96 9.22
C GLN A 57 6.00 -4.89 9.86
N THR A 58 6.50 -3.94 9.06
CA THR A 58 7.33 -2.85 9.57
C THR A 58 6.51 -1.93 10.48
N LEU A 59 5.30 -1.58 10.06
CA LEU A 59 4.39 -0.75 10.86
C LEU A 59 3.93 -1.49 12.12
N GLU A 60 3.60 -2.78 12.03
CA GLU A 60 3.26 -3.60 13.18
C GLU A 60 4.41 -3.59 14.20
N TYR A 61 5.64 -3.82 13.76
CA TYR A 61 6.82 -3.78 14.64
C TYR A 61 7.00 -2.42 15.31
N LEU A 62 6.92 -1.33 14.54
CA LEU A 62 7.11 0.03 15.07
C LEU A 62 6.02 0.42 16.06
N LEU A 63 4.76 0.11 15.73
CA LEU A 63 3.60 0.53 16.52
C LEU A 63 3.30 -0.41 17.71
N THR A 64 3.87 -1.62 17.75
CA THR A 64 3.71 -2.57 18.88
C THR A 64 4.15 -1.97 20.22
N GLU A 65 5.17 -1.10 20.21
CA GLU A 65 5.65 -0.44 21.44
C GLU A 65 4.77 0.75 21.85
N LEU A 66 3.86 1.19 20.96
CA LEU A 66 3.11 2.43 21.10
C LEU A 66 1.62 2.20 21.40
N ASN A 67 1.07 1.06 20.97
CA ASN A 67 -0.37 0.73 21.06
C ASN A 67 -0.62 -0.67 21.62
N ASP A 68 -1.82 -0.88 22.18
CA ASP A 68 -2.29 -2.22 22.55
C ASP A 68 -2.55 -3.09 21.31
N LYS A 69 -2.38 -4.41 21.46
CA LYS A 69 -2.44 -5.37 20.35
C LYS A 69 -3.75 -5.33 19.55
N ASP A 70 -4.88 -5.15 20.23
CA ASP A 70 -6.21 -5.10 19.59
C ASP A 70 -6.42 -3.81 18.79
N GLU A 71 -5.85 -2.70 19.25
CA GLU A 71 -5.90 -1.41 18.57
C GLU A 71 -4.98 -1.42 17.34
N LEU A 72 -3.81 -2.05 17.48
CA LEU A 72 -2.85 -2.23 16.39
C LEU A 72 -3.40 -3.10 15.25
N ASP A 73 -3.99 -4.26 15.56
CA ASP A 73 -4.58 -5.16 14.56
C ASP A 73 -5.70 -4.45 13.78
N GLY A 74 -6.52 -3.66 14.49
CA GLY A 74 -7.53 -2.80 13.89
C GLY A 74 -6.95 -1.73 12.94
N MET A 75 -5.84 -1.10 13.32
CA MET A 75 -5.17 -0.08 12.51
C MET A 75 -4.57 -0.67 11.23
N ILE A 76 -3.83 -1.77 11.34
CA ILE A 76 -3.15 -2.40 10.20
C ILE A 76 -4.16 -3.04 9.23
N THR A 77 -5.18 -3.73 9.76
CA THR A 77 -6.17 -4.42 8.94
C THR A 77 -7.09 -3.46 8.20
N ARG A 78 -7.45 -2.33 8.82
CA ARG A 78 -8.31 -1.33 8.17
C ARG A 78 -7.51 -0.39 7.27
N GLY A 79 -6.29 -0.02 7.66
CA GLY A 79 -5.52 1.02 6.98
C GLY A 79 -6.15 2.42 7.06
N TYR A 80 -7.24 2.61 7.79
CA TYR A 80 -7.86 3.91 8.01
C TYR A 80 -8.41 3.99 9.43
N GLY A 81 -8.44 5.20 9.99
CA GLY A 81 -8.85 5.42 11.37
C GLY A 81 -8.18 6.65 11.98
N LYS A 82 -8.79 7.20 13.03
CA LYS A 82 -8.36 8.47 13.66
C LYS A 82 -6.92 8.44 14.20
N LEU A 83 -6.42 7.26 14.55
CA LEU A 83 -5.06 7.07 15.05
C LEU A 83 -3.98 7.33 13.99
N TRP A 84 -4.32 7.23 12.70
CA TRP A 84 -3.41 7.59 11.61
C TRP A 84 -3.29 9.11 11.44
N GLU A 85 -4.31 9.85 11.87
CA GLU A 85 -4.39 11.33 11.84
C GLU A 85 -3.95 11.95 13.18
N ASP A 86 -3.62 11.13 14.18
CA ASP A 86 -3.25 11.58 15.52
C ASP A 86 -1.81 12.14 15.53
N SER A 87 -1.68 13.42 15.86
CA SER A 87 -0.38 14.10 15.97
C SER A 87 0.51 13.47 17.03
N ASP A 88 -0.07 12.99 18.15
CA ASP A 88 0.70 12.39 19.23
C ASP A 88 1.31 11.05 18.78
N MET A 89 0.61 10.32 17.91
CA MET A 89 1.08 9.08 17.31
C MET A 89 2.22 9.34 16.32
N SER A 90 2.11 10.39 15.51
CA SER A 90 3.17 10.82 14.59
C SER A 90 4.43 11.23 15.34
N ASP A 91 4.30 11.97 16.44
CA ASP A 91 5.43 12.42 17.25
C ASP A 91 6.14 11.25 17.95
N LYS A 92 5.39 10.29 18.50
CA LYS A 92 5.96 9.06 19.07
C LYS A 92 6.74 8.25 18.04
N LEU A 93 6.17 8.09 16.84
CA LEU A 93 6.82 7.38 15.74
C LEU A 93 8.10 8.11 15.28
N GLN A 94 8.07 9.44 15.23
CA GLN A 94 9.25 10.26 14.92
C GLN A 94 10.35 10.10 15.97
N GLN A 95 9.99 10.06 17.26
CA GLN A 95 10.96 9.83 18.34
C GLN A 95 11.60 8.44 18.25
N GLN A 96 10.81 7.41 17.95
CA GLN A 96 11.29 6.02 17.84
C GLN A 96 12.21 5.81 16.64
N LEU A 97 11.85 6.36 15.48
CA LEU A 97 12.64 6.24 14.24
C LEU A 97 13.84 7.21 14.20
N GLY A 98 13.79 8.29 14.96
CA GLY A 98 14.85 9.31 14.99
C GLY A 98 15.20 9.81 13.59
N THR A 99 16.46 9.67 13.20
CA THR A 99 16.95 10.11 11.88
C THR A 99 16.37 9.32 10.70
N ALA A 100 15.81 8.13 10.93
CA ALA A 100 15.20 7.32 9.88
C ALA A 100 13.79 7.79 9.51
N TYR A 101 13.15 8.64 10.32
CA TYR A 101 11.76 9.06 10.13
C TYR A 101 11.54 9.76 8.78
N GLU A 102 12.44 10.65 8.39
CA GLU A 102 12.35 11.34 7.10
C GLU A 102 12.45 10.36 5.92
N SER A 103 13.40 9.42 5.99
CA SER A 103 13.57 8.38 4.96
C SER A 103 12.31 7.50 4.85
N PHE A 104 11.72 7.15 5.98
CA PHE A 104 10.46 6.41 6.04
C PHE A 104 9.32 7.18 5.35
N CYS A 105 9.14 8.46 5.67
CA CYS A 105 8.12 9.31 5.03
C CYS A 105 8.31 9.40 3.51
N ILE A 106 9.56 9.55 3.04
CA ILE A 106 9.89 9.62 1.62
C ILE A 106 9.51 8.32 0.90
N VAL A 107 9.82 7.16 1.51
CA VAL A 107 9.48 5.85 0.93
C VAL A 107 7.96 5.69 0.82
N LEU A 108 7.21 6.08 1.85
CA LEU A 108 5.75 6.02 1.83
C LEU A 108 5.14 6.93 0.77
N ALA A 109 5.60 8.16 0.69
CA ALA A 109 5.15 9.11 -0.34
C ALA A 109 5.44 8.58 -1.75
N ARG A 110 6.58 7.90 -1.94
CA ARG A 110 6.91 7.25 -3.21
C ARG A 110 5.96 6.09 -3.53
N ILE A 111 5.68 5.21 -2.56
CA ILE A 111 4.73 4.11 -2.76
C ILE A 111 3.35 4.67 -3.12
N PHE A 112 2.90 5.71 -2.41
CA PHE A 112 1.63 6.37 -2.71
C PHE A 112 1.62 6.97 -4.12
N GLY A 113 2.68 7.68 -4.52
CA GLY A 113 2.81 8.22 -5.88
C GLY A 113 2.84 7.15 -6.96
N ASP A 114 3.53 6.02 -6.73
CA ASP A 114 3.51 4.87 -7.64
C ASP A 114 2.08 4.30 -7.79
N MET A 115 1.30 4.27 -6.70
CA MET A 115 -0.10 3.85 -6.73
C MET A 115 -1.02 4.85 -7.47
N GLU A 116 -0.82 6.15 -7.32
CA GLU A 116 -1.55 7.18 -8.09
C GLU A 116 -1.27 7.06 -9.60
N GLN A 117 -0.01 6.79 -9.96
CA GLN A 117 0.35 6.54 -11.35
C GLN A 117 -0.31 5.26 -11.87
N LEU A 118 -0.32 4.18 -11.09
CA LEU A 118 -1.01 2.95 -11.45
C LEU A 118 -2.52 3.17 -11.61
N ALA A 119 -3.16 3.92 -10.70
CA ALA A 119 -4.58 4.28 -10.83
C ALA A 119 -4.84 5.02 -12.15
N THR A 120 -3.98 5.99 -12.49
CA THR A 120 -4.10 6.76 -13.72
C THR A 120 -3.98 5.86 -14.95
N VAL A 121 -2.99 4.97 -14.98
CA VAL A 121 -2.80 4.03 -16.09
C VAL A 121 -4.00 3.08 -16.24
N LEU A 122 -4.52 2.57 -15.13
CA LEU A 122 -5.68 1.66 -15.13
C LEU A 122 -6.99 2.38 -15.51
N ASP A 123 -7.18 3.64 -15.11
CA ASP A 123 -8.37 4.45 -15.46
C ASP A 123 -8.34 4.95 -16.92
N ILE A 124 -7.19 4.91 -17.58
CA ILE A 124 -7.05 5.24 -19.01
C ILE A 124 -7.60 4.12 -19.90
N GLU A 125 -7.59 2.86 -19.48
CA GLU A 125 -8.07 1.74 -20.32
C GLU A 125 -9.60 1.59 -20.34
N ARG A 126 -10.33 2.13 -19.36
CA ARG A 126 -11.80 2.01 -19.31
C ARG A 126 -12.54 2.89 -20.34
N LYS A 127 -11.87 3.84 -20.99
CA LYS A 127 -12.49 4.80 -21.93
C LYS A 127 -12.45 4.41 -23.41
N GLU A 128 -11.84 3.29 -23.79
CA GLU A 128 -11.76 2.87 -25.21
C GLU A 128 -12.68 1.69 -25.59
N ARG A 129 -13.74 1.43 -24.81
CA ARG A 129 -14.82 0.50 -25.23
C ARG A 129 -16.18 1.20 -25.20
N VAL A 130 -16.43 2.04 -26.20
CA VAL A 130 -17.77 2.40 -26.69
C VAL A 130 -17.81 2.17 -28.18
#